data_AF-A0A1Y5TRY3-F1
#
_entry.id   AF-A0A1Y5TRY3-F1
#
_cell.length_a   1.000
_cell.length_b   1.000
_cell.length_c   1.000
_cell.angle_alpha   90.00
_cell.angle_beta   90.00
_cell.angle_gamma   90.00
#
_symmetry.space_group_name_H-M   'P 1'
#
loop_
_entity.id
_entity.type
_entity.pdbx_description
1 polymer ?
#
loop_
_entity_poly.entity_id
_entity_poly.type
_entity_poly.pdbx_seq_one_letter_code
_entity_poly.pdbx_strand_id
1 'polypeptide(L)'
;MSIRVFHRDKPTLTLELISKDARFVVWPGTDAWNANVNYVVLEPGESNVPHIHPISEDTIFIIEGKGTARDYTHDLAIPFEAGCIVHVPMGVKHAICADRDSRIVSVGGPAPADVPLLKKVGAIAEDAVIPEHYVGKL
;
A
#
# COMPACT_ATOMS: atom_id res chain seq x y z
N MET A 1 2.22 -27.46 1.50
CA MET A 1 2.64 -26.73 2.72
C MET A 1 1.68 -25.56 2.90
N SER A 2 1.00 -25.43 4.04
CA SER A 2 -0.11 -24.47 4.23
C SER A 2 0.34 -23.09 4.73
N ILE A 3 1.51 -22.99 5.36
CA ILE A 3 2.09 -21.74 5.87
C ILE A 3 3.26 -21.35 4.97
N ARG A 4 3.34 -20.07 4.61
CA ARG A 4 4.38 -19.48 3.77
C ARG A 4 5.09 -18.36 4.55
N VAL A 5 6.39 -18.22 4.37
CA VAL A 5 7.20 -17.16 4.99
C VAL A 5 7.80 -16.29 3.89
N PHE A 6 7.64 -14.98 4.02
CA PHE A 6 8.17 -13.99 3.09
C PHE A 6 9.12 -13.06 3.83
N HIS A 7 10.14 -12.55 3.14
CA HIS A 7 11.10 -11.60 3.69
C HIS A 7 11.05 -10.31 2.90
N ARG A 8 10.94 -9.15 3.58
CA ARG A 8 10.84 -7.83 2.93
C ARG A 8 11.99 -7.49 1.98
N ASP A 9 13.18 -8.03 2.22
CA ASP A 9 14.38 -7.80 1.40
C ASP A 9 14.49 -8.80 0.23
N LYS A 10 13.48 -9.67 0.05
CA LYS A 10 13.34 -10.58 -1.09
C LYS A 10 11.92 -10.49 -1.68
N PRO A 11 11.45 -9.29 -2.06
CA PRO A 11 10.11 -9.13 -2.62
C PRO A 11 10.01 -9.79 -3.99
N THR A 12 8.80 -10.18 -4.39
CA THR A 12 8.55 -10.70 -5.74
C THR A 12 8.18 -9.60 -6.73
N LEU A 13 7.95 -8.37 -6.25
CA LEU A 13 7.67 -7.18 -7.06
C LEU A 13 8.12 -5.91 -6.34
N THR A 14 8.66 -4.96 -7.09
CA THR A 14 8.91 -3.58 -6.66
C THR A 14 8.16 -2.60 -7.55
N LEU A 15 7.57 -1.54 -7.00
CA LEU A 15 6.74 -0.59 -7.74
C LEU A 15 7.18 0.87 -7.52
N GLU A 16 7.99 1.39 -8.45
CA GLU A 16 8.54 2.75 -8.38
C GLU A 16 7.48 3.87 -8.39
N LEU A 17 6.27 3.59 -8.88
CA LEU A 17 5.15 4.53 -8.87
C LEU A 17 4.73 4.94 -7.45
N ILE A 18 4.98 4.09 -6.45
CA ILE A 18 4.57 4.30 -5.06
C ILE A 18 5.68 5.00 -4.27
N SER A 19 6.91 4.53 -4.42
CA SER A 19 8.13 5.19 -3.97
C SER A 19 9.34 4.58 -4.66
N LYS A 20 10.53 5.17 -4.50
CA LYS A 20 11.79 4.58 -4.98
C LYS A 20 12.11 3.22 -4.34
N ASP A 21 11.45 2.89 -3.21
CA ASP A 21 11.64 1.64 -2.49
C ASP A 21 10.30 1.13 -1.93
N ALA A 22 9.39 0.79 -2.84
CA ALA A 22 8.12 0.13 -2.54
C ALA A 22 8.18 -1.34 -2.94
N ARG A 23 8.05 -2.22 -1.96
CA ARG A 23 8.25 -3.66 -2.10
C ARG A 23 6.96 -4.40 -1.79
N PHE A 24 6.49 -5.20 -2.72
CA PHE A 24 5.29 -6.02 -2.57
C PHE A 24 5.72 -7.37 -2.02
N VAL A 25 5.38 -7.64 -0.76
CA VAL A 25 5.86 -8.81 0.00
C VAL A 25 4.80 -9.91 0.01
N VAL A 26 3.55 -9.55 0.29
CA VAL A 26 2.38 -10.44 0.21
C VAL A 26 1.33 -9.74 -0.65
N TRP A 27 1.03 -10.32 -1.80
CA TRP A 27 0.13 -9.74 -2.83
C TRP A 27 -0.35 -10.83 -3.80
N PRO A 28 -1.23 -10.56 -4.78
CA PRO A 28 -1.77 -11.60 -5.66
C PRO A 28 -0.73 -12.44 -6.42
N GLY A 29 0.43 -11.87 -6.80
CA GLY A 29 1.53 -12.63 -7.41
C GLY A 29 2.20 -13.65 -6.47
N THR A 30 1.88 -13.60 -5.17
CA THR A 30 2.23 -14.62 -4.17
C THR A 30 1.04 -15.50 -3.78
N ASP A 31 -0.05 -15.45 -4.55
CA ASP A 31 -1.32 -16.11 -4.28
C ASP A 31 -1.92 -15.68 -2.92
N ALA A 32 -1.94 -14.36 -2.69
CA ALA A 32 -2.59 -13.71 -1.55
C ALA A 32 -3.48 -12.56 -2.06
N TRP A 33 -4.79 -12.77 -2.03
CA TRP A 33 -5.75 -11.91 -2.71
C TRP A 33 -6.52 -10.97 -1.77
N ASN A 34 -6.75 -11.41 -0.52
CA ASN A 34 -7.58 -10.68 0.45
C ASN A 34 -6.78 -9.90 1.49
N ALA A 35 -5.52 -10.26 1.71
CA ALA A 35 -4.62 -9.56 2.59
C ALA A 35 -3.36 -9.24 1.79
N ASN A 36 -3.09 -7.95 1.63
CA ASN A 36 -1.92 -7.43 0.95
C ASN A 36 -1.00 -6.75 1.96
N VAL A 37 0.31 -7.00 1.87
CA VAL A 37 1.31 -6.36 2.72
C VAL A 37 2.48 -5.92 1.85
N ASN A 38 2.66 -4.61 1.81
CA ASN A 38 3.78 -3.93 1.19
C ASN A 38 4.74 -3.46 2.28
N TYR A 39 6.01 -3.29 1.92
CA TYR A 39 7.02 -2.62 2.71
C TYR A 39 7.48 -1.40 1.91
N VAL A 40 7.29 -0.20 2.44
CA VAL A 40 7.53 1.05 1.72
C VAL A 40 8.49 1.93 2.50
N VAL A 41 9.49 2.46 1.80
CA VAL A 41 10.35 3.53 2.30
C VAL A 41 10.08 4.79 1.48
N LEU A 42 9.91 5.90 2.18
CA LEU A 42 9.87 7.25 1.61
C LEU A 42 11.02 8.07 2.20
N GLU A 43 11.87 8.63 1.35
CA GLU A 43 12.90 9.57 1.79
C GLU A 43 12.31 10.95 2.10
N PRO A 44 12.99 11.80 2.90
CA PRO A 44 12.52 13.16 3.18
C PRO A 44 12.14 13.93 1.90
N GLY A 45 10.94 14.51 1.89
CA GLY A 45 10.37 15.23 0.74
C GLY A 45 9.64 14.34 -0.27
N GLU A 46 9.71 13.01 -0.16
CA GLU A 46 8.93 12.11 -1.01
C GLU A 46 7.48 11.97 -0.54
N SER A 47 6.62 11.60 -1.47
CA SER A 47 5.23 11.25 -1.21
C SER A 47 4.78 10.24 -2.24
N ASN A 48 3.89 9.33 -1.88
CA ASN A 48 3.20 8.54 -2.90
C ASN A 48 2.26 9.45 -3.71
N VAL A 49 1.99 9.04 -4.96
CA VAL A 49 1.08 9.80 -5.83
C VAL A 49 -0.33 9.74 -5.24
N PRO A 50 -1.07 10.87 -5.12
CA PRO A 50 -2.43 10.85 -4.60
C PRO A 50 -3.35 9.89 -5.37
N HIS A 51 -3.97 8.95 -4.67
CA HIS A 51 -4.74 7.86 -5.28
C HIS A 51 -5.97 7.47 -4.46
N ILE A 52 -6.82 6.62 -5.03
CA ILE A 52 -8.06 6.12 -4.45
C ILE A 52 -8.08 4.61 -4.60
N HIS A 53 -8.44 3.91 -3.52
CA HIS A 53 -8.80 2.50 -3.56
C HIS A 53 -10.33 2.37 -3.57
N PRO A 54 -10.95 1.95 -4.68
CA PRO A 54 -12.41 1.87 -4.78
C PRO A 54 -13.02 0.69 -4.02
N ILE A 55 -12.21 -0.33 -3.71
CA ILE A 55 -12.65 -1.64 -3.21
C ILE A 55 -11.94 -2.08 -1.92
N SER A 56 -10.97 -1.28 -1.46
CA SER A 56 -10.06 -1.66 -0.38
C SER A 56 -9.93 -0.51 0.61
N GLU A 57 -9.92 -0.86 1.89
CA GLU A 57 -9.35 0.04 2.90
C GLU A 57 -7.83 -0.08 2.86
N ASP A 58 -7.12 0.99 3.19
CA ASP A 58 -5.66 0.95 3.35
C ASP A 58 -5.30 1.07 4.84
N THR A 59 -4.57 0.08 5.36
CA THR A 59 -4.10 0.08 6.75
C THR A 59 -2.58 -0.01 6.75
N ILE A 60 -1.94 1.03 7.29
CA ILE A 60 -0.49 1.24 7.21
C ILE A 60 0.06 1.45 8.62
N PHE A 61 0.92 0.55 9.07
CA PHE A 61 1.68 0.71 10.31
C PHE A 61 3.00 1.43 10.04
N ILE A 62 3.27 2.50 10.80
CA ILE A 62 4.49 3.28 10.69
C ILE A 62 5.57 2.67 11.60
N ILE A 63 6.61 2.11 11.00
CA ILE A 63 7.73 1.48 11.72
C ILE A 63 8.73 2.56 12.18
N GLU A 64 9.06 3.50 11.30
CA GLU A 64 10.10 4.51 11.53
C GLU A 64 9.64 5.87 11.01
N GLY A 65 10.04 6.92 11.71
CA GLY A 65 9.92 8.30 11.24
C GLY A 65 8.61 8.99 11.58
N LYS A 66 8.36 10.10 10.90
CA LYS A 66 7.16 10.93 11.05
C LYS A 66 6.81 11.62 9.74
N GLY A 67 5.53 11.89 9.53
CA GLY A 67 5.02 12.46 8.30
C GLY A 67 3.61 12.96 8.43
N THR A 68 2.96 13.09 7.27
CA THR A 68 1.57 13.52 7.15
C THR A 68 0.80 12.57 6.27
N ALA A 69 -0.37 12.10 6.74
CA ALA A 69 -1.38 11.52 5.88
C ALA A 69 -2.25 12.66 5.33
N ARG A 70 -2.25 12.83 4.00
CA ARG A 70 -3.07 13.82 3.30
C ARG A 70 -4.38 13.18 2.90
N ASP A 71 -5.49 13.76 3.34
CA ASP A 71 -6.82 13.46 2.85
C ASP A 71 -7.22 14.57 1.88
N TYR A 72 -7.16 14.27 0.58
CA TYR A 72 -7.54 15.20 -0.48
C TYR A 72 -9.05 15.29 -0.70
N THR A 73 -9.83 14.36 -0.15
CA THR A 73 -11.29 14.40 -0.22
C THR A 73 -11.83 15.48 0.72
N HIS A 74 -11.24 15.62 1.91
CA HIS A 74 -11.70 16.55 2.94
C HIS A 74 -10.73 17.71 3.21
N ASP A 75 -9.65 17.83 2.45
CA ASP A 75 -8.59 18.84 2.61
C ASP A 75 -7.97 18.84 4.02
N LEU A 76 -7.62 17.64 4.51
CA LEU A 76 -7.01 17.46 5.83
C LEU A 76 -5.56 17.01 5.74
N ALA A 77 -4.78 17.41 6.74
CA ALA A 77 -3.38 17.07 6.91
C ALA A 77 -3.18 16.50 8.32
N ILE A 78 -3.03 15.19 8.42
CA ILE A 78 -3.04 14.48 9.69
C ILE A 78 -1.61 14.02 9.99
N PRO A 79 -0.94 14.56 11.03
CA PRO A 79 0.42 14.14 11.36
C PRO A 79 0.40 12.74 11.97
N PHE A 80 1.45 11.97 11.68
CA PHE A 80 1.72 10.68 12.32
C PHE A 80 3.20 10.54 12.67
N GLU A 81 3.52 9.53 13.46
CA GLU A 81 4.87 9.12 13.82
C GLU A 81 4.98 7.60 13.99
N ALA A 82 6.20 7.10 14.24
CA ALA A 82 6.46 5.69 14.49
C ALA A 82 5.55 5.14 15.59
N GLY A 83 4.99 3.96 15.35
CA GLY A 83 4.00 3.31 16.21
C GLY A 83 2.54 3.68 15.89
N CYS A 84 2.28 4.70 15.07
CA CYS A 84 0.93 4.99 14.59
C CYS A 84 0.48 3.96 13.53
N ILE A 85 -0.84 3.78 13.44
CA ILE A 85 -1.51 3.12 12.32
C ILE A 85 -2.30 4.19 11.57
N VAL A 86 -2.03 4.36 10.28
CA VAL A 86 -2.86 5.15 9.37
C VAL A 86 -3.88 4.21 8.76
N HIS A 87 -5.17 4.52 8.96
CA HIS A 87 -6.28 3.82 8.32
C HIS A 87 -6.97 4.77 7.34
N VAL A 88 -7.18 4.30 6.12
CA VAL A 88 -7.85 5.05 5.06
C VAL A 88 -9.06 4.26 4.58
N PRO A 89 -10.28 4.80 4.78
CA PRO A 89 -11.50 4.18 4.26
C PRO A 89 -11.53 4.11 2.74
N MET A 90 -12.33 3.17 2.22
CA MET A 90 -12.61 3.05 0.79
C MET A 90 -13.08 4.39 0.19
N GLY A 91 -12.62 4.70 -1.02
CA GLY A 91 -13.04 5.89 -1.76
C GLY A 91 -12.40 7.20 -1.30
N VAL A 92 -11.58 7.21 -0.24
CA VAL A 92 -10.86 8.42 0.18
C VAL A 92 -9.61 8.62 -0.67
N LYS A 93 -9.50 9.81 -1.29
CA LYS A 93 -8.30 10.18 -2.05
C LYS A 93 -7.21 10.62 -1.09
N HIS A 94 -6.09 9.92 -1.07
CA HIS A 94 -5.09 10.13 -0.04
C HIS A 94 -3.65 10.02 -0.56
N ALA A 95 -2.72 10.53 0.25
CA ALA A 95 -1.28 10.29 0.12
C ALA A 95 -0.59 10.19 1.48
N ILE A 96 0.54 9.49 1.52
CA ILE A 96 1.48 9.44 2.65
C ILE A 96 2.69 10.27 2.27
N CYS A 97 3.01 11.27 3.10
CA CYS A 97 4.03 12.27 2.82
C CYS A 97 5.14 12.24 3.86
N ALA A 98 6.40 12.12 3.42
CA ALA A 98 7.61 12.33 4.21
C ALA A 98 7.96 13.82 4.29
N ASP A 99 6.98 14.66 4.59
CA ASP A 99 7.07 16.14 4.53
C ASP A 99 7.50 16.80 5.86
N ARG A 100 8.02 16.01 6.80
CA ARG A 100 8.43 16.46 8.14
C ARG A 100 9.90 16.19 8.43
N ASP A 101 10.75 16.35 7.42
CA ASP A 101 12.21 16.19 7.45
C ASP A 101 12.66 14.84 8.03
N SER A 102 11.92 13.77 7.71
CA SER A 102 12.16 12.42 8.23
C SER A 102 11.95 11.41 7.13
N ARG A 103 12.84 10.42 7.04
CA ARG A 103 12.54 9.16 6.35
C ARG A 103 11.34 8.52 7.02
N ILE A 104 10.52 7.82 6.25
CA ILE A 104 9.42 6.99 6.73
C ILE A 104 9.64 5.56 6.28
N VAL A 105 9.47 4.62 7.19
CA VAL A 105 9.37 3.19 6.90
C VAL A 105 8.00 2.71 7.35
N SER A 106 7.25 2.06 6.46
CA SER A 106 5.92 1.56 6.76
C SER A 106 5.64 0.18 6.19
N VAL A 107 4.68 -0.51 6.80
CA VAL A 107 4.16 -1.79 6.32
C VAL A 107 2.64 -1.77 6.31
N GLY A 108 2.05 -2.46 5.33
CA GLY A 108 0.60 -2.49 5.16
C GLY A 108 0.22 -2.32 3.70
N GLY A 109 -1.00 -1.88 3.44
CA GLY A 109 -1.49 -1.67 2.09
C GLY A 109 -2.99 -1.96 1.95
N PRO A 110 -3.52 -1.76 0.74
CA PRO A 110 -4.93 -1.96 0.46
C PRO A 110 -5.34 -3.42 0.66
N ALA A 111 -6.33 -3.65 1.54
CA ALA A 111 -6.94 -4.95 1.76
C ALA A 111 -8.46 -4.87 1.49
N PRO A 112 -9.02 -5.74 0.62
CA PRO A 112 -8.35 -6.74 -0.21
C PRO A 112 -7.40 -6.11 -1.25
N ALA A 113 -6.57 -6.89 -1.94
CA ALA A 113 -5.59 -6.34 -2.86
C ALA A 113 -6.25 -5.47 -3.96
N ASP A 114 -5.71 -4.29 -4.26
CA ASP A 114 -6.24 -3.42 -5.31
C ASP A 114 -5.94 -3.97 -6.72
N VAL A 115 -6.75 -4.95 -7.15
CA VAL A 115 -6.62 -5.60 -8.46
C VAL A 115 -6.69 -4.60 -9.63
N PRO A 116 -7.60 -3.60 -9.65
CA PRO A 116 -7.59 -2.55 -10.67
C PRO A 116 -6.23 -1.85 -10.80
N LEU A 117 -5.61 -1.44 -9.70
CA LEU A 117 -4.27 -0.84 -9.71
C LEU A 117 -3.23 -1.83 -10.24
N LEU A 118 -3.24 -3.06 -9.74
CA LEU A 118 -2.27 -4.09 -10.13
C LEU A 118 -2.34 -4.44 -11.62
N LYS A 119 -3.53 -4.46 -12.22
CA LYS A 119 -3.70 -4.58 -13.68
C LYS A 119 -3.17 -3.37 -14.42
N LYS A 120 -3.51 -2.16 -13.95
CA LYS A 120 -3.07 -0.90 -14.58
C LYS A 120 -1.55 -0.75 -14.64
N VAL A 121 -0.83 -1.26 -13.64
CA VAL A 121 0.65 -1.23 -13.61
C VAL A 121 1.30 -2.47 -14.23
N GLY A 122 0.50 -3.39 -14.80
CA GLY A 122 0.98 -4.61 -15.44
C GLY A 122 1.55 -5.65 -14.48
N ALA A 123 1.33 -5.50 -13.16
CA ALA A 123 1.76 -6.49 -12.15
C ALA A 123 0.91 -7.76 -12.18
N ILE A 124 -0.34 -7.65 -12.66
CA ILE A 124 -1.23 -8.76 -12.97
C ILE A 124 -1.71 -8.57 -14.41
N ALA A 125 -1.78 -9.66 -15.18
CA ALA A 125 -2.31 -9.62 -16.55
C ALA A 125 -3.77 -9.11 -16.58
N GLU A 126 -4.14 -8.40 -17.65
CA GLU A 126 -5.50 -7.84 -17.78
C GLU A 126 -6.58 -8.93 -17.76
N ASP A 127 -6.28 -10.10 -18.31
CA ASP A 127 -7.12 -11.29 -18.40
C ASP A 127 -6.93 -12.29 -17.25
N ALA A 128 -6.13 -11.92 -16.23
CA ALA A 128 -5.90 -12.80 -15.08
C ALA A 128 -7.21 -13.21 -14.41
N VAL A 129 -7.36 -14.52 -14.21
CA VAL A 129 -8.50 -15.10 -13.50
C VAL A 129 -8.41 -14.71 -12.03
N ILE A 130 -9.41 -13.97 -11.56
CA ILE A 130 -9.53 -13.59 -10.15
C ILE A 130 -10.15 -14.79 -9.40
N PRO A 131 -9.53 -15.30 -8.31
CA PRO A 131 -10.07 -16.42 -7.57
C PRO A 131 -11.43 -16.14 -6.97
N GLU A 132 -12.27 -17.18 -6.87
CA GLU A 132 -13.62 -17.05 -6.32
C GLU A 132 -13.64 -16.50 -4.89
N HIS A 133 -12.62 -16.84 -4.09
CA HIS A 133 -12.45 -16.43 -2.70
C HIS A 133 -11.96 -14.99 -2.52
N TYR A 134 -11.65 -14.26 -3.60
CA TYR A 134 -11.32 -12.84 -3.53
C TYR A 134 -12.57 -12.03 -3.13
N VAL A 135 -12.43 -11.19 -2.10
CA VAL A 135 -13.56 -10.47 -1.49
C VAL A 135 -13.76 -9.06 -2.06
N GLY A 136 -12.81 -8.52 -2.83
CA GLY A 136 -12.89 -7.17 -3.39
C GLY A 136 -13.73 -7.07 -4.66
N LYS A 137 -14.88 -7.74 -4.69
CA LYS A 137 -15.85 -7.65 -5.80
C LYS A 137 -16.78 -6.47 -5.53
N LEU A 138 -16.88 -5.54 -6.48
CA LEU A 138 -17.96 -4.54 -6.54
C LEU A 138 -19.23 -5.18 -7.10
#